data_AF-A0AA37TDE2-F1
#
_entry.id   AF-A0AA37TDE2-F1
#
_cell.length_a   1.000
_cell.length_b   1.000
_cell.length_c   1.000
_cell.angle_alpha   90.00
_cell.angle_beta   90.00
_cell.angle_gamma   90.00
#
_symmetry.space_group_name_H-M   'P 1'
#
loop_
_entity.id
_entity.type
_entity.pdbx_description
1 polymer ?
#
loop_
_entity_poly.entity_id
_entity_poly.type
_entity_poly.pdbx_seq_one_letter_code
_entity_poly.pdbx_strand_id
1 'polypeptide(L)'
;MSKRRYHWTPEQLDRMADMVEAGIPRPRIAAAMDANVAAVEWQLLRLGVVGPRSGRVGKAGTDYVRGGRVVRRFTPEEDAQLLLLEAEGLGASEIGRRLGRAHHTVIGRLATLARHEQLDEEKRSGGQR
;
A
#
# COMPACT_ATOMS: atom_id res chain seq x y z
N MET A 1 -10.86 4.84 22.10
CA MET A 1 -11.42 5.04 20.74
C MET A 1 -11.80 3.68 20.17
N SER A 2 -13.10 3.40 20.01
CA SER A 2 -13.58 2.12 19.45
C SER A 2 -13.19 2.01 17.97
N LYS A 3 -12.64 0.87 17.55
CA LYS A 3 -12.34 0.60 16.13
C LYS A 3 -13.65 0.35 15.41
N ARG A 4 -14.17 1.35 14.67
CA ARG A 4 -15.30 1.16 13.74
C ARG A 4 -14.87 0.10 12.71
N ARG A 5 -15.56 -1.05 12.69
CA ARG A 5 -15.36 -2.09 11.68
C ARG A 5 -16.21 -1.71 10.46
N TYR A 6 -15.54 -1.39 9.36
CA TYR A 6 -16.21 -1.13 8.08
C TYR A 6 -16.45 -2.47 7.39
N HIS A 7 -17.68 -2.69 6.95
CA HIS A 7 -18.02 -3.79 6.05
C HIS A 7 -18.09 -3.21 4.65
N TRP A 8 -17.09 -3.53 3.83
CA TRP A 8 -16.97 -3.00 2.47
C TRP A 8 -17.61 -3.96 1.48
N THR A 9 -18.56 -3.47 0.70
CA THR A 9 -19.12 -4.24 -0.43
C THR A 9 -18.21 -4.10 -1.66
N PRO A 10 -18.26 -5.05 -2.61
CA PRO A 10 -17.53 -4.93 -3.88
C PRO A 10 -17.78 -3.58 -4.58
N GLU A 11 -19.01 -3.10 -4.60
CA GLU A 11 -19.39 -1.84 -5.25
C GLU A 11 -18.77 -0.62 -4.57
N GLN A 12 -18.59 -0.68 -3.24
CA GLN A 12 -17.89 0.38 -2.50
C GLN A 12 -16.39 0.38 -2.80
N LEU A 13 -15.81 -0.80 -3.01
CA LEU A 13 -14.40 -0.96 -3.37
C LEU A 13 -14.15 -0.43 -4.79
N ASP A 14 -15.01 -0.78 -5.74
CA ASP A 14 -14.95 -0.27 -7.13
C ASP A 14 -15.11 1.24 -7.16
N ARG A 15 -16.08 1.78 -6.43
CA ARG A 15 -16.27 3.23 -6.32
C ARG A 15 -15.06 3.95 -5.73
N MET A 16 -14.38 3.36 -4.75
CA MET A 16 -13.13 3.92 -4.23
C MET A 16 -12.03 3.92 -5.30
N ALA A 17 -11.97 2.86 -6.11
CA ALA A 17 -11.00 2.74 -7.19
C ALA A 17 -11.21 3.83 -8.24
N ASP A 18 -12.44 3.97 -8.75
CA ASP A 18 -12.82 4.98 -9.73
C ASP A 18 -12.47 6.40 -9.27
N MET A 19 -12.75 6.71 -7.99
CA MET A 19 -12.43 8.02 -7.42
C MET A 19 -10.93 8.26 -7.37
N VAL A 20 -10.12 7.23 -7.11
CA VAL A 20 -8.67 7.36 -7.10
C VAL A 20 -8.12 7.53 -8.51
N GLU A 21 -8.64 6.79 -9.49
CA GLU A 21 -8.28 6.92 -10.90
C GLU A 21 -8.63 8.30 -11.46
N ALA A 22 -9.78 8.84 -11.07
CA ALA A 22 -10.19 10.22 -11.34
C ALA A 22 -9.35 11.28 -10.58
N GLY A 23 -8.34 10.85 -9.80
CA GLY A 23 -7.40 11.73 -9.11
C GLY A 23 -7.99 12.40 -7.87
N ILE A 24 -9.13 11.94 -7.36
CA ILE A 24 -9.76 12.51 -6.16
C ILE A 24 -8.84 12.30 -4.94
N PRO A 25 -8.59 13.33 -4.13
CA PRO A 25 -7.77 13.19 -2.93
C PRO A 25 -8.40 12.24 -1.91
N ARG A 26 -7.59 11.36 -1.31
CA ARG A 26 -8.02 10.35 -0.31
C ARG A 26 -8.87 10.90 0.84
N PRO A 27 -8.64 12.12 1.39
CA PRO A 27 -9.55 12.72 2.37
C PRO A 27 -10.98 12.94 1.86
N ARG A 28 -11.14 13.28 0.57
CA ARG A 28 -12.47 13.41 -0.04
C ARG A 28 -13.13 12.06 -0.30
N ILE A 29 -12.35 11.05 -0.67
CA ILE A 29 -12.85 9.68 -0.80
C ILE A 29 -13.35 9.18 0.56
N ALA A 30 -12.57 9.41 1.63
CA ALA A 30 -12.97 9.05 3.00
C ALA A 30 -14.28 9.72 3.42
N ALA A 31 -14.43 11.02 3.15
CA ALA A 31 -15.69 11.73 3.38
C ALA A 31 -16.86 11.14 2.56
N ALA A 32 -16.63 10.80 1.29
CA ALA A 32 -17.66 10.21 0.44
C ALA A 32 -18.08 8.79 0.89
N MET A 33 -17.19 8.05 1.57
CA MET A 33 -17.44 6.69 2.06
C MET A 33 -17.92 6.63 3.52
N ASP A 34 -18.18 7.77 4.17
CA ASP A 34 -18.41 7.89 5.63
C ASP A 34 -17.37 7.09 6.46
N ALA A 35 -16.11 7.20 6.05
CA ALA A 35 -15.02 6.45 6.63
C ALA A 35 -13.84 7.33 6.99
N ASN A 36 -12.95 6.80 7.81
CA ASN A 36 -11.67 7.45 8.05
C ASN A 36 -10.69 7.17 6.90
N VAL A 37 -9.76 8.10 6.70
CA VAL A 37 -8.75 8.04 5.63
C VAL A 37 -7.92 6.77 5.69
N ALA A 38 -7.58 6.28 6.89
CA ALA A 38 -6.77 5.08 7.05
C ALA A 38 -7.48 3.80 6.57
N ALA A 39 -8.80 3.71 6.73
CA ALA A 39 -9.59 2.58 6.25
C ALA A 39 -9.66 2.56 4.72
N VAL A 40 -9.84 3.73 4.09
CA VAL A 40 -9.79 3.89 2.64
C VAL A 40 -8.40 3.56 2.10
N GLU A 41 -7.33 4.09 2.72
CA GLU A 41 -5.95 3.79 2.32
C GLU A 41 -5.65 2.29 2.35
N TRP A 42 -6.12 1.58 3.37
CA TRP A 42 -5.95 0.13 3.47
C TRP A 42 -6.69 -0.62 2.34
N GLN A 43 -7.91 -0.22 1.99
CA GLN A 43 -8.63 -0.88 0.88
C GLN A 43 -7.96 -0.61 -0.45
N LEU A 44 -7.60 0.64 -0.73
CA LEU A 44 -6.90 1.00 -1.97
C LEU A 44 -5.58 0.25 -2.11
N LEU A 45 -4.83 0.10 -1.02
CA LEU A 45 -3.61 -0.70 -0.99
C LEU A 45 -3.87 -2.17 -1.31
N ARG A 46 -4.95 -2.76 -0.78
CA ARG A 46 -5.34 -4.16 -1.06
C ARG A 46 -5.84 -4.37 -2.48
N LEU A 47 -6.50 -3.38 -3.05
CA LEU A 47 -6.98 -3.40 -4.44
C LEU A 47 -5.86 -3.10 -5.44
N GLY A 48 -4.67 -2.69 -4.98
CA GLY A 48 -3.59 -2.22 -5.86
C GLY A 48 -3.90 -0.91 -6.57
N VAL A 49 -4.95 -0.18 -6.17
CA VAL A 49 -5.40 1.02 -6.88
C VAL A 49 -4.57 2.23 -6.49
N VAL A 50 -4.00 2.86 -7.52
CA VAL A 50 -2.95 3.85 -7.37
C VAL A 50 -3.30 5.04 -8.25
N GLY A 51 -3.67 6.14 -7.60
CA GLY A 51 -4.07 7.35 -8.31
C GLY A 51 -2.89 8.11 -8.89
N PRO A 52 -3.15 9.10 -9.76
CA PRO A 52 -2.11 9.93 -10.40
C PRO A 52 -1.21 10.70 -9.41
N ARG A 53 -1.58 10.74 -8.12
CA ARG A 53 -0.83 11.41 -7.04
C ARG A 53 0.10 10.48 -6.25
N SER A 54 0.14 9.19 -6.57
CA SER A 54 0.78 8.17 -5.73
C SER A 54 2.28 8.00 -5.94
N GLY A 55 2.87 8.63 -6.96
CA GLY A 55 4.24 8.38 -7.42
C GLY A 55 5.38 8.84 -6.50
N ARG A 56 5.14 9.12 -5.22
CA ARG A 56 6.21 9.51 -4.27
C ARG A 56 6.42 8.39 -3.27
N VAL A 57 7.37 7.51 -3.58
CA VAL A 57 7.99 6.67 -2.54
C VAL A 57 8.62 7.63 -1.53
N GLY A 58 8.25 7.51 -0.25
CA GLY A 58 9.00 8.22 0.78
C GLY A 58 10.46 7.77 0.72
N LYS A 59 11.42 8.69 0.88
CA LYS A 59 12.86 8.35 0.91
C LYS A 59 13.10 7.10 1.77
N ALA A 60 13.86 6.13 1.25
CA ALA A 60 14.46 5.10 2.08
C ALA A 60 15.27 5.78 3.20
N GLY A 61 15.23 5.25 4.43
CA GLY A 61 15.95 5.88 5.55
C GLY A 61 15.36 5.60 6.92
N THR A 62 15.77 6.44 7.88
CA THR A 62 15.56 6.30 9.33
C THR A 62 14.10 6.18 9.74
N ASP A 63 13.86 5.36 10.76
CA ASP A 63 12.60 5.22 11.47
C ASP A 63 11.99 6.58 11.84
N TYR A 64 10.66 6.67 11.85
CA TYR A 64 9.97 7.92 12.18
C TYR A 64 8.89 7.68 13.22
N VAL A 65 8.53 8.73 13.98
CA VAL A 65 7.49 8.64 15.01
C VAL A 65 6.15 9.09 14.44
N ARG A 66 5.12 8.26 14.60
CA ARG A 66 3.72 8.57 14.25
C ARG A 66 2.82 8.31 15.46
N GLY A 67 2.21 9.38 15.99
CA GLY A 67 1.30 9.26 17.14
C GLY A 67 1.93 8.60 18.36
N GLY A 68 3.20 8.95 18.65
CA GLY A 68 3.97 8.40 19.78
C GLY A 68 4.54 6.98 19.57
N ARG A 69 4.34 6.37 18.39
CA ARG A 69 4.91 5.04 18.06
C ARG A 69 6.00 5.17 17.01
N VAL A 70 7.10 4.46 17.20
CA VAL A 70 8.18 4.34 16.21
C VAL A 70 7.69 3.43 15.08
N VAL A 71 7.71 3.95 13.85
CA VAL A 71 7.42 3.23 12.62
C VAL A 71 8.74 2.90 11.94
N ARG A 72 9.08 1.60 11.97
CA ARG A 72 10.30 1.07 11.35
C ARG A 72 10.16 1.06 9.83
N ARG A 73 11.04 1.74 9.10
CA ARG A 73 11.01 1.74 7.62
C ARG A 73 11.57 0.43 7.07
N PHE A 74 11.11 0.01 5.88
CA PHE A 74 11.72 -1.11 5.16
C PHE A 74 12.98 -0.64 4.46
N THR A 75 14.08 -1.38 4.62
CA THR A 75 15.32 -1.13 3.89
C THR A 75 15.29 -1.80 2.51
N PRO A 76 16.15 -1.38 1.56
CA PRO A 76 16.28 -2.07 0.27
C PRO A 76 16.62 -3.57 0.41
N GLU A 77 17.42 -3.94 1.42
CA GLU A 77 17.78 -5.33 1.69
C GLU A 77 16.57 -6.12 2.20
N GLU A 78 15.75 -5.53 3.07
CA GLU A 78 14.50 -6.14 3.50
C GLU A 78 13.51 -6.28 2.34
N ASP A 79 13.44 -5.31 1.43
CA ASP A 79 12.60 -5.41 0.22
C ASP A 79 13.04 -6.56 -0.68
N ALA A 80 14.35 -6.69 -0.91
CA ALA A 80 14.91 -7.79 -1.70
C ALA A 80 14.60 -9.15 -1.07
N GLN A 81 14.79 -9.29 0.24
CA GLN A 81 14.45 -10.52 0.96
C GLN A 81 12.95 -10.81 0.91
N LEU A 82 12.11 -9.79 1.05
CA LEU A 82 10.66 -9.91 1.01
C LEU A 82 10.17 -10.39 -0.36
N LEU A 83 10.73 -9.87 -1.46
CA LEU A 83 10.42 -10.33 -2.82
C LEU A 83 10.90 -11.76 -3.08
N LEU A 84 12.12 -12.11 -2.61
CA LEU A 84 12.64 -13.48 -2.73
C LEU A 84 11.75 -14.50 -2.01
N LEU A 85 11.35 -14.20 -0.77
CA LEU A 85 10.50 -15.09 0.02
C LEU A 85 9.09 -15.22 -0.59
N GLU A 86 8.56 -14.16 -1.19
CA GLU A 86 7.27 -14.22 -1.89
C GLU A 86 7.36 -15.04 -3.17
N ALA A 87 8.46 -14.93 -3.94
CA ALA A 87 8.74 -15.76 -5.11
C ALA A 87 8.92 -17.26 -4.75
N GLU A 88 9.40 -17.57 -3.54
CA GLU A 88 9.41 -18.93 -2.98
C GLU A 88 8.00 -19.45 -2.61
N GLY A 89 6.95 -18.63 -2.77
CA GLY A 89 5.56 -18.98 -2.49
C GLY A 89 5.15 -18.81 -1.02
N LEU A 90 5.94 -18.11 -0.20
CA LEU A 90 5.59 -17.93 1.21
C LEU A 90 4.47 -16.91 1.39
N GLY A 91 3.54 -17.23 2.28
CA GLY A 91 2.52 -16.28 2.73
C GLY A 91 3.10 -15.16 3.61
N ALA A 92 2.48 -13.98 3.58
CA ALA A 92 2.92 -12.78 4.30
C ALA A 92 3.10 -12.96 5.82
N SER A 93 2.37 -13.90 6.43
CA SER A 93 2.53 -14.24 7.85
C SER A 93 3.87 -14.93 8.14
N GLU A 94 4.32 -15.82 7.26
CA GLU A 94 5.61 -16.50 7.39
C GLU A 94 6.76 -15.56 7.06
N ILE A 95 6.62 -14.75 5.99
CA ILE A 95 7.58 -13.70 5.65
C ILE A 95 7.75 -12.73 6.83
N GLY A 96 6.64 -12.31 7.45
CA GLY A 96 6.69 -11.45 8.64
C GLY A 96 7.46 -12.06 9.80
N ARG A 97 7.30 -13.36 10.06
CA ARG A 97 8.08 -14.07 11.09
C ARG A 97 9.58 -14.06 10.77
N ARG A 98 9.97 -14.35 9.53
CA ARG A 98 11.37 -14.38 9.11
C ARG A 98 12.05 -13.00 9.18
N LEU A 99 11.32 -11.93 8.88
CA LEU A 99 11.85 -10.55 8.88
C LEU A 99 11.66 -9.80 10.21
N GLY A 100 11.02 -10.42 11.21
CA GLY A 100 10.63 -9.72 12.45
C GLY A 100 9.67 -8.55 12.21
N ARG A 101 8.73 -8.71 11.28
CA ARG A 101 7.75 -7.71 10.83
C ARG A 101 6.33 -8.21 11.04
N ALA A 102 5.40 -7.30 11.30
CA ALA A 102 3.99 -7.67 11.39
C ALA A 102 3.44 -8.02 9.99
N HIS A 103 2.70 -9.12 9.85
CA HIS A 103 2.19 -9.60 8.55
C HIS A 103 1.47 -8.51 7.72
N HIS A 104 0.68 -7.64 8.36
CA HIS A 104 -0.03 -6.57 7.65
C HIS A 104 0.90 -5.50 7.07
N THR A 105 2.07 -5.30 7.68
CA THR A 105 3.10 -4.40 7.14
C THR A 105 3.80 -5.03 5.93
N VAL A 106 3.97 -6.36 5.93
CA VAL A 106 4.49 -7.12 4.78
C VAL A 106 3.53 -7.06 3.61
N ILE A 107 2.23 -7.33 3.83
CA ILE A 107 1.18 -7.22 2.79
C ILE A 107 1.21 -5.84 2.14
N GLY A 108 1.24 -4.78 2.96
CA GLY A 108 1.28 -3.43 2.44
C GLY A 108 2.57 -3.11 1.66
N ARG A 109 3.70 -3.70 2.07
CA ARG A 109 4.98 -3.52 1.38
C ARG A 109 5.03 -4.25 0.04
N LEU A 110 4.58 -5.51 -0.02
CA LEU A 110 4.44 -6.29 -1.26
C LEU A 110 3.58 -5.55 -2.29
N ALA A 111 2.40 -5.07 -1.89
CA ALA A 111 1.53 -4.30 -2.78
C ALA A 111 2.19 -3.01 -3.28
N THR A 112 2.99 -2.35 -2.43
CA THR A 112 3.74 -1.15 -2.83
C THR A 112 4.84 -1.48 -3.86
N LEU A 113 5.60 -2.55 -3.64
CA LEU A 113 6.70 -2.96 -4.52
C LEU A 113 6.18 -3.42 -5.90
N ALA A 114 5.15 -4.28 -5.92
CA ALA A 114 4.50 -4.72 -7.15
C ALA A 114 4.00 -3.53 -7.98
N ARG A 115 3.46 -2.50 -7.32
CA ARG A 115 3.05 -1.29 -8.03
C ARG A 115 4.21 -0.52 -8.65
N HIS A 116 5.33 -0.39 -7.93
CA HIS A 116 6.48 0.34 -8.48
C HIS A 116 7.06 -0.38 -9.69
N GLU A 117 7.11 -1.70 -9.66
CA GLU A 117 7.54 -2.50 -10.81
C GLU A 117 6.66 -2.24 -12.04
N GLN A 118 5.33 -2.28 -11.88
CA GLN A 118 4.38 -1.95 -12.95
C GLN A 118 4.58 -0.52 -13.50
N LEU A 119 4.72 0.48 -12.62
CA LEU A 119 4.92 1.87 -13.04
C LEU A 119 6.24 2.06 -13.80
N ASP A 120 7.30 1.34 -13.39
CA ASP A 120 8.58 1.42 -14.07
C ASP A 120 8.54 0.68 -15.42
N GLU A 121 7.77 -0.41 -15.53
CA GLU A 121 7.51 -1.08 -16.81
C GLU A 121 6.66 -0.21 -17.76
N GLU A 122 5.59 0.43 -17.27
CA GLU A 122 4.77 1.39 -18.02
C GLU A 122 5.63 2.54 -18.57
N LYS A 123 6.53 3.14 -17.76
CA LYS A 123 7.45 4.18 -18.22
C LYS A 123 8.44 3.68 -19.28
N ARG A 124 8.97 2.46 -19.12
CA ARG A 124 9.88 1.86 -20.11
C ARG A 124 9.17 1.61 -21.45
N SER A 125 7.90 1.20 -21.40
CA SER A 125 7.07 0.97 -22.59
C SER A 125 6.55 2.25 -23.26
N GLY A 126 6.32 3.33 -22.49
CA GLY A 126 5.80 4.61 -22.97
C GLY A 126 6.83 5.62 -23.48
N GLY A 127 8.13 5.30 -23.36
CA GLY A 127 9.25 6.18 -23.74
C GLY A 127 9.62 6.20 -25.22
N GLN A 128 8.80 5.64 -26.12
CA GLN A 128 9.08 5.62 -27.55
C GLN A 128 8.00 6.41 -28.32
N ARG A 129 8.12 7.74 -28.32
CA ARG A 129 7.58 8.64 -29.34
C ARG A 129 8.50 9.84 -29.52
#